data_AF-A0A093YM08-F1
#
_entry.id   AF-A0A093YM08-F1
#
_cell.length_a   1.000
_cell.length_b   1.000
_cell.length_c   1.000
_cell.angle_alpha   90.00
_cell.angle_beta   90.00
_cell.angle_gamma   90.00
#
_symmetry.space_group_name_H-M   'P 1'
#
loop_
_entity.id
_entity.type
_entity.pdbx_description
1 polymer ?
#
loop_
_entity_poly.entity_id
_entity_poly.type
_entity_poly.pdbx_seq_one_letter_code
_entity_poly.pdbx_strand_id
1 'polypeptide(L)'
;MGLRIGSILGTLEGIWAAVAKPDTKRAPALDDGGVHIGTGSQPETERLKGLVAKARNELRTEGVFSRQYWGEDGVWVYDVQENGGGWKDVVDAHPLIRSWEAVVAEEVAKVGLDTGVMDRTEVKRLGEDDEPADRS
;
A
#
# COMPACT_ATOMS: atom_id res chain seq x y z
N MET A 1 6.93 -9.17 -2.43
CA MET A 1 7.39 -7.84 -2.89
C MET A 1 6.33 -7.11 -3.71
N GLY A 2 6.09 -7.48 -4.98
CA GLY A 2 5.19 -6.74 -5.86
C GLY A 2 3.78 -6.53 -5.32
N LEU A 3 3.21 -7.54 -4.64
CA LEU A 3 1.89 -7.43 -4.01
C LEU A 3 1.86 -6.37 -2.89
N ARG A 4 2.90 -6.29 -2.04
CA ARG A 4 3.01 -5.28 -0.99
C ARG A 4 3.10 -3.87 -1.59
N ILE A 5 3.95 -3.71 -2.59
CA ILE A 5 4.11 -2.44 -3.32
C ILE A 5 2.77 -2.02 -3.96
N GLY A 6 2.10 -2.95 -4.64
CA GLY A 6 0.81 -2.70 -5.26
C GLY A 6 -0.27 -2.31 -4.25
N SER A 7 -0.31 -2.97 -3.08
CA SER A 7 -1.23 -2.63 -2.00
C SER A 7 -0.99 -1.22 -1.45
N ILE A 8 0.27 -0.86 -1.20
CA ILE A 8 0.65 0.50 -0.74
C ILE A 8 0.21 1.55 -1.76
N LEU A 9 0.62 1.39 -3.03
CA LEU A 9 0.32 2.37 -4.08
C LEU A 9 -1.19 2.47 -4.32
N GLY A 10 -1.88 1.34 -4.43
CA GLY A 10 -3.33 1.32 -4.66
C GLY A 10 -4.12 1.97 -3.53
N THR A 11 -3.69 1.79 -2.27
CA THR A 11 -4.35 2.41 -1.12
C THR A 11 -4.16 3.94 -1.13
N LEU A 12 -2.93 4.42 -1.33
CA LEU A 12 -2.65 5.86 -1.39
C LEU A 12 -3.35 6.53 -2.58
N GLU A 13 -3.33 5.90 -3.76
CA GLU A 13 -4.04 6.38 -4.95
C GLU A 13 -5.56 6.40 -4.71
N GLY A 14 -6.11 5.41 -4.02
CA GLY A 14 -7.52 5.36 -3.64
C GLY A 14 -7.94 6.47 -2.68
N ILE A 15 -7.13 6.73 -1.64
CA ILE A 15 -7.35 7.82 -0.68
C ILE A 15 -7.30 9.17 -1.42
N TRP A 16 -6.26 9.39 -2.23
CA TRP A 16 -6.12 10.60 -3.02
C TRP A 16 -7.32 10.81 -3.96
N ALA A 17 -7.76 9.77 -4.67
CA ALA A 17 -8.90 9.84 -5.58
C ALA A 17 -10.23 10.10 -4.84
N ALA A 18 -10.37 9.64 -3.60
CA ALA A 18 -11.56 9.92 -2.79
C ALA A 18 -11.59 11.39 -2.34
N VAL A 19 -10.46 11.94 -1.89
CA VAL A 19 -10.33 13.34 -1.45
C VAL A 19 -10.43 14.32 -2.61
N ALA A 20 -9.86 13.97 -3.77
CA ALA A 20 -9.86 14.82 -4.97
C ALA A 20 -11.25 14.94 -5.63
N LYS A 21 -12.20 14.06 -5.30
CA LYS A 21 -13.56 14.15 -5.85
C LYS A 21 -14.29 15.32 -5.19
N PRO A 22 -14.81 16.29 -5.97
CA PRO A 22 -15.74 17.26 -5.41
C PRO A 22 -16.99 16.53 -4.92
N ASP A 23 -17.54 16.96 -3.79
CA ASP A 23 -18.80 16.48 -3.19
C ASP A 23 -19.97 16.59 -4.20
N THR A 24 -20.04 15.65 -5.12
CA THR A 24 -21.03 15.61 -6.21
C THR A 24 -22.33 14.96 -5.76
N LYS A 25 -22.42 14.57 -4.47
CA LYS A 25 -23.59 13.94 -3.85
C LYS A 25 -24.31 14.80 -2.80
N ARG A 26 -24.02 16.10 -2.69
CA ARG A 26 -24.94 17.02 -2.02
C ARG A 26 -25.85 17.61 -3.08
N ALA A 27 -27.01 16.98 -3.30
CA ALA A 27 -28.11 17.67 -3.99
C ALA A 27 -28.27 19.05 -3.34
N PRO A 28 -28.38 20.15 -4.12
CA PRO A 28 -28.54 21.47 -3.52
C PRO A 28 -29.91 21.48 -2.85
N ALA A 29 -29.91 21.28 -1.53
CA ALA A 29 -30.98 21.82 -0.71
C ALA A 29 -30.90 23.33 -0.93
N LEU A 30 -31.99 23.89 -1.45
CA LEU A 30 -32.19 25.32 -1.58
C LEU A 30 -31.83 26.02 -0.26
N ASP A 31 -31.11 27.13 -0.37
CA ASP A 31 -31.17 28.32 0.49
C ASP A 31 -29.86 28.79 1.18
N ASP A 32 -29.71 30.10 1.04
CA ASP A 32 -28.96 31.15 1.73
C ASP A 32 -27.43 31.15 1.88
N GLY A 33 -26.81 32.03 1.10
CA GLY A 33 -25.95 33.12 1.61
C GLY A 33 -24.67 32.80 2.38
N GLY A 34 -24.29 31.54 2.59
CA GLY A 34 -23.10 31.16 3.34
C GLY A 34 -21.86 31.05 2.47
N VAL A 35 -20.85 31.87 2.74
CA VAL A 35 -19.51 31.78 2.14
C VAL A 35 -18.96 30.36 2.32
N HIS A 36 -18.93 29.58 1.24
CA HIS A 36 -18.27 28.28 1.23
C HIS A 36 -16.76 28.50 1.15
N ILE A 37 -16.11 28.79 2.29
CA ILE A 37 -14.65 28.71 2.41
C ILE A 37 -14.27 27.21 2.35
N GLY A 38 -14.29 26.64 1.14
CA GLY A 38 -13.81 25.30 0.84
C GLY A 38 -12.30 25.30 0.57
N THR A 39 -11.50 25.79 1.51
CA THR A 39 -10.03 25.93 1.34
C THR A 39 -9.23 24.81 1.98
N GLY A 40 -9.86 23.85 2.68
CA GLY A 40 -9.17 22.71 3.29
C GLY A 40 -8.93 21.52 2.34
N SER A 41 -9.76 21.36 1.30
CA SER A 41 -9.69 20.18 0.39
C SER A 41 -8.60 20.30 -0.68
N GLN A 42 -8.32 21.51 -1.17
CA GLN A 42 -7.24 21.80 -2.12
C GLN A 42 -5.82 21.52 -1.57
N PRO A 43 -5.42 22.02 -0.38
CA PRO A 43 -4.09 21.76 0.16
C PRO A 43 -3.89 20.27 0.50
N GLU A 44 -4.94 19.59 0.97
CA GLU A 44 -4.88 18.15 1.27
C GLU A 44 -4.78 17.30 0.00
N THR A 45 -5.50 17.66 -1.05
CA THR A 45 -5.40 16.99 -2.36
C THR A 45 -3.99 17.08 -2.95
N GLU A 46 -3.36 18.27 -2.92
CA GLU A 46 -1.99 18.43 -3.42
C GLU A 46 -0.95 17.73 -2.53
N ARG A 47 -1.16 17.69 -1.20
CA ARG A 47 -0.32 16.90 -0.28
C ARG A 47 -0.37 15.42 -0.62
N LEU A 48 -1.57 14.86 -0.76
CA LEU A 48 -1.78 13.44 -1.10
C LEU A 48 -1.20 13.09 -2.46
N LYS A 49 -1.38 13.97 -3.46
CA LYS A 49 -0.76 13.81 -4.78
C LYS A 49 0.76 13.78 -4.71
N GLY A 50 1.37 14.68 -3.92
CA GLY A 50 2.81 14.67 -3.66
C GLY A 50 3.28 13.37 -2.97
N LEU A 51 2.48 12.88 -2.02
CA LEU A 51 2.74 11.62 -1.32
C LEU A 51 2.72 10.41 -2.27
N VAL A 52 1.70 10.31 -3.13
CA VAL A 52 1.59 9.26 -4.16
C VAL A 52 2.77 9.32 -5.14
N ALA A 53 3.14 10.52 -5.59
CA ALA A 53 4.28 10.70 -6.50
C ALA A 53 5.60 10.24 -5.86
N LYS A 54 5.81 10.57 -4.58
CA LYS A 54 6.98 10.13 -3.82
C LYS A 54 7.00 8.61 -3.65
N ALA A 55 5.87 8.00 -3.28
CA ALA A 55 5.73 6.55 -3.13
C ALA A 55 6.07 5.82 -4.43
N ARG A 56 5.53 6.29 -5.57
CA ARG A 56 5.82 5.73 -6.91
C ARG A 56 7.31 5.78 -7.27
N ASN A 57 7.97 6.89 -6.94
CA ASN A 57 9.38 7.07 -7.27
C ASN A 57 10.29 6.19 -6.40
N GLU A 58 9.99 6.04 -5.11
CA GLU A 58 10.81 5.24 -4.19
C GLU A 58 10.56 3.73 -4.32
N LEU A 59 9.30 3.32 -4.51
CA LEU A 59 8.90 1.90 -4.55
C LEU A 59 9.06 1.24 -5.93
N ARG A 60 9.70 1.92 -6.88
CA ARG A 60 10.12 1.30 -8.15
C ARG A 60 11.14 0.18 -7.89
N THR A 61 11.28 -0.72 -8.87
CA THR A 61 12.22 -1.85 -8.79
C THR A 61 13.62 -1.41 -8.39
N GLU A 62 14.11 -0.31 -8.94
CA GLU A 62 15.45 0.20 -8.67
C GLU A 62 15.63 0.71 -7.22
N GLY A 63 14.55 1.20 -6.59
CA GLY A 63 14.60 1.66 -5.20
C GLY A 63 14.53 0.47 -4.22
N VAL A 64 13.59 -0.44 -4.49
CA VAL A 64 13.35 -1.64 -3.68
C VAL A 64 14.51 -2.63 -3.77
N PHE A 65 15.12 -2.78 -4.95
CA PHE A 65 16.28 -3.65 -5.17
C PHE A 65 17.61 -2.88 -5.20
N SER A 66 17.65 -1.70 -4.57
CA SER A 66 18.88 -0.92 -4.49
C SER A 66 19.93 -1.59 -3.60
N ARG A 67 21.20 -1.21 -3.81
CA ARG A 67 22.33 -1.66 -2.98
C ARG A 67 22.24 -1.26 -1.50
N GLN A 68 21.27 -0.42 -1.14
CA GLN A 68 20.95 -0.09 0.24
C GLN A 68 20.32 -1.27 0.98
N TYR A 69 19.60 -2.14 0.26
CA TYR A 69 18.85 -3.27 0.83
C TYR A 69 19.37 -4.62 0.36
N TRP A 70 20.16 -4.64 -0.72
CA TRP A 70 20.70 -5.86 -1.34
C TRP A 70 22.21 -5.77 -1.51
N GLY A 71 22.91 -6.84 -1.13
CA GLY A 71 24.32 -7.06 -1.39
C GLY A 71 24.60 -7.36 -2.86
N GLU A 72 25.87 -7.30 -3.26
CA GLU A 72 26.30 -7.62 -4.63
C GLU A 72 26.11 -9.10 -4.98
N ASP A 73 26.01 -9.96 -3.97
CA ASP A 73 25.70 -11.38 -4.05
C ASP A 73 24.18 -11.66 -4.18
N GLY A 74 23.35 -10.63 -4.14
CA GLY A 74 21.89 -10.75 -4.18
C GLY A 74 21.26 -11.16 -2.86
N VAL A 75 22.01 -11.16 -1.75
CA VAL A 75 21.49 -11.40 -0.40
C VAL A 75 21.10 -10.07 0.23
N TRP A 76 20.00 -10.03 1.00
CA TRP A 76 19.58 -8.80 1.67
C TRP A 76 20.55 -8.39 2.80
N VAL A 77 20.66 -7.09 3.08
CA VAL A 77 21.61 -6.54 4.08
C VAL A 77 20.95 -6.02 5.37
N TYR A 78 19.65 -6.29 5.54
CA TYR A 78 18.87 -5.90 6.73
C TYR A 78 18.51 -7.12 7.59
N ASP A 79 18.17 -6.88 8.85
CA ASP A 79 17.81 -7.96 9.78
C ASP A 79 16.45 -8.56 9.44
N VAL A 80 16.41 -9.89 9.28
CA VAL A 80 15.21 -10.66 8.97
C VAL A 80 15.06 -11.74 10.04
N GLN A 81 13.97 -11.64 10.81
CA GLN A 81 13.59 -12.67 11.77
C GLN A 81 13.03 -13.87 10.98
N GLU A 82 13.90 -14.85 10.68
CA GLU A 82 13.52 -16.05 9.94
C GLU A 82 12.66 -16.97 10.81
N ASN A 83 11.34 -16.89 10.63
CA ASN A 83 10.37 -17.71 11.37
C ASN A 83 9.84 -18.86 10.51
N GLY A 84 10.67 -19.35 9.56
CA GLY A 84 10.28 -20.36 8.58
C GLY A 84 9.44 -19.83 7.41
N GLY A 85 9.27 -18.50 7.28
CA GLY A 85 8.50 -17.85 6.21
C GLY A 85 9.30 -17.55 4.94
N GLY A 86 10.61 -17.78 4.93
CA GLY A 86 11.47 -17.64 3.74
C GLY A 86 11.36 -16.26 3.10
N TRP A 87 11.06 -16.22 1.79
CA TRP A 87 10.89 -14.96 1.05
C TRP A 87 9.87 -13.99 1.67
N LYS A 88 8.84 -14.51 2.33
CA LYS A 88 7.83 -13.67 2.98
C LYS A 88 8.44 -12.85 4.11
N ASP A 89 9.31 -13.45 4.91
CA ASP A 89 9.97 -12.77 6.05
C ASP A 89 10.88 -11.66 5.54
N VAL A 90 11.60 -11.90 4.44
CA VAL A 90 12.44 -10.89 3.76
C VAL A 90 11.60 -9.70 3.31
N VAL A 91 10.48 -9.95 2.63
CA VAL A 91 9.56 -8.90 2.16
C VAL A 91 8.98 -8.11 3.32
N ASP A 92 8.52 -8.80 4.38
CA ASP A 92 7.90 -8.18 5.55
C ASP A 92 8.91 -7.39 6.41
N ALA A 93 10.19 -7.75 6.35
CA ALA A 93 11.28 -7.04 7.03
C ALA A 93 11.85 -5.89 6.19
N HIS A 94 11.52 -5.77 4.89
CA HIS A 94 12.15 -4.82 4.01
C HIS A 94 11.95 -3.36 4.47
N PRO A 95 13.03 -2.62 4.82
CA PRO A 95 12.90 -1.33 5.51
C PRO A 95 12.09 -0.29 4.75
N LEU A 96 12.29 -0.20 3.43
CA LEU A 96 11.51 0.72 2.58
C LEU A 96 10.03 0.36 2.51
N ILE A 97 9.68 -0.93 2.52
CA ILE A 97 8.27 -1.33 2.46
C ILE A 97 7.61 -0.96 3.78
N ARG A 98 8.22 -1.31 4.91
CA ARG A 98 7.68 -1.02 6.24
C ARG A 98 7.48 0.47 6.49
N SER A 99 8.40 1.32 6.02
CA SER A 99 8.24 2.77 6.15
C SER A 99 7.02 3.28 5.40
N TRP A 100 6.78 2.79 4.17
CA TRP A 100 5.62 3.16 3.39
C TRP A 100 4.32 2.53 3.90
N GLU A 101 4.36 1.33 4.48
CA GLU A 101 3.21 0.74 5.18
C GLU A 101 2.81 1.58 6.40
N ALA A 102 3.77 2.10 7.16
CA ALA A 102 3.48 3.01 8.28
C ALA A 102 2.81 4.30 7.80
N VAL A 103 3.28 4.88 6.69
CA VAL A 103 2.64 6.04 6.06
C VAL A 103 1.21 5.70 5.64
N VAL A 104 0.99 4.55 4.99
CA VAL A 104 -0.36 4.11 4.60
C VAL A 104 -1.27 3.98 5.82
N ALA A 105 -0.79 3.35 6.90
CA ALA A 105 -1.57 3.20 8.12
C ALA A 105 -1.98 4.55 8.72
N GLU A 106 -1.08 5.54 8.70
CA GLU A 106 -1.38 6.91 9.12
C GLU A 106 -2.45 7.56 8.23
N GLU A 107 -2.34 7.42 6.91
CA GLU A 107 -3.31 8.00 5.97
C GLU A 107 -4.69 7.33 6.06
N VAL A 108 -4.73 6.02 6.21
CA VAL A 108 -5.96 5.24 6.44
C VAL A 108 -6.65 5.69 7.74
N ALA A 109 -5.89 5.88 8.82
CA ALA A 109 -6.42 6.36 10.09
C ALA A 109 -7.00 7.78 9.99
N LYS A 110 -6.35 8.69 9.24
CA LYS A 110 -6.85 10.06 9.04
C LYS A 110 -8.20 10.10 8.32
N VAL A 111 -8.42 9.21 7.36
CA VAL A 111 -9.67 9.19 6.57
C VAL A 111 -10.73 8.25 7.13
N GLY A 112 -10.42 7.47 8.17
CA GLY A 112 -11.35 6.51 8.78
C GLY A 112 -11.75 5.36 7.84
N LEU A 113 -10.85 4.95 6.95
CA LEU A 113 -11.12 3.87 5.99
C LEU A 113 -11.00 2.50 6.69
N ASP A 114 -12.01 1.65 6.56
CA ASP A 114 -11.91 0.23 6.94
C ASP A 114 -11.21 -0.55 5.82
N THR A 115 -9.95 -0.92 6.05
CA THR A 115 -9.12 -1.68 5.11
C THR A 115 -9.35 -3.19 5.21
N GLY A 116 -10.16 -3.69 6.15
CA GLY A 116 -10.43 -5.12 6.32
C GLY A 116 -11.04 -5.79 5.09
N VAL A 117 -11.72 -5.02 4.21
CA VAL A 117 -12.26 -5.51 2.94
C VAL A 117 -11.16 -5.84 1.91
N MET A 118 -9.97 -5.24 2.03
CA MET A 118 -8.84 -5.45 1.11
C MET A 118 -8.01 -6.69 1.44
N ASP A 119 -8.22 -7.31 2.61
CA ASP A 119 -7.44 -8.48 3.09
C ASP A 119 -7.83 -9.81 2.42
N ARG A 120 -8.51 -9.76 1.26
CA ARG A 120 -8.85 -10.94 0.46
C ARG A 120 -7.61 -11.41 -0.30
N THR A 121 -6.64 -12.01 0.38
CA THR A 121 -5.55 -12.73 -0.28
C THR A 121 -5.10 -13.97 0.47
N GLU A 122 -6.02 -14.93 0.62
CA GLU A 122 -5.64 -16.34 0.56
C GLU A 122 -5.98 -16.87 -0.83
N VAL A 123 -5.03 -16.77 -1.76
CA VAL A 123 -5.09 -17.59 -2.98
C VAL A 123 -4.59 -18.97 -2.58
N LYS A 124 -5.49 -19.85 -2.12
CA LYS A 124 -5.18 -21.28 -2.02
C LYS A 124 -4.76 -21.73 -3.42
N ARG A 125 -3.48 -22.05 -3.61
CA ARG A 125 -3.04 -22.76 -4.82
C ARG A 125 -3.70 -24.13 -4.76
N LEU A 126 -4.73 -24.33 -5.57
CA LEU A 126 -5.31 -25.64 -5.82
C LEU A 126 -4.26 -26.44 -6.61
N GLY A 127 -3.64 -27.44 -5.99
CA GLY A 127 -2.64 -28.27 -6.67
C GLY A 127 -1.72 -29.14 -5.81
N GLU A 128 -1.97 -29.33 -4.53
CA GLU A 128 -1.42 -30.48 -3.78
C GLU A 128 -2.51 -31.55 -3.70
N ASP A 129 -2.75 -32.24 -4.82
CA ASP A 129 -3.40 -33.55 -4.79
C ASP A 129 -2.29 -34.60 -4.69
N ASP A 130 -2.36 -35.38 -3.61
CA ASP A 130 -1.63 -36.61 -3.31
C ASP A 130 -1.16 -37.39 -4.54
N GLU A 131 0.16 -37.58 -4.67
CA GLU A 131 0.70 -38.76 -5.34
C GLU A 131 0.95 -39.84 -4.28
N PRO A 132 0.09 -40.87 -4.16
CA PRO A 132 0.40 -42.00 -3.30
C PRO A 132 1.56 -42.78 -3.92
N ALA A 133 2.65 -42.87 -3.16
CA ALA A 133 3.78 -43.73 -3.45
C ALA A 133 3.31 -45.19 -3.53
N ASP A 134 3.04 -45.69 -4.74
CA ASP A 134 2.88 -47.11 -4.98
C ASP A 134 4.26 -47.76 -5.10
N ARG A 135 4.67 -48.40 -4.01
CA ARG A 135 5.73 -49.41 -4.02
C ARG A 135 5.09 -50.73 -4.44
N SER A 136 5.49 -51.26 -5.59
CA SER A 136 5.52 -52.69 -5.88
C SER A 136 6.63 -53.01 -6.87
#